data_AF-A0A529HKH4-F1
#
_entry.id   AF-A0A529HKH4-F1
#
_cell.length_a   1.000
_cell.length_b   1.000
_cell.length_c   1.000
_cell.angle_alpha   90.00
_cell.angle_beta   90.00
_cell.angle_gamma   90.00
#
_symmetry.space_group_name_H-M   'P 1'
#
loop_
_entity.id
_entity.type
_entity.pdbx_description
1 polymer ?
#
loop_
_entity_poly.entity_id
_entity_poly.type
_entity_poly.pdbx_seq_one_letter_code
_entity_poly.pdbx_strand_id
1 'polypeptide(L)'
;VVGIAAVVFSLWLLIHELRGISLDDVWAGIVAIPARGWILAALSSVIAYASLAGYDHIALLHIGKKVSWLFVTFCSFTTYALSHNIGGSVISGAVIRYRAYGTRGLTGQDVGVLVAICWITFVLSSIFLGGLVLVLEPEVIDRFSGVPHHRAASAAGLAMLILVGAYIFGSWLHLKPLRIGGFQLHYPA
;
A
#
# COMPACT_ATOMS: atom_id res chain seq x y z
N VAL A 1 -21.00 9.90 5.38
CA VAL A 1 -20.79 11.35 5.19
C VAL A 1 -19.38 11.66 4.70
N VAL A 2 -18.31 11.35 5.46
CA VAL A 2 -16.91 11.65 5.07
C VAL A 2 -16.53 11.08 3.69
N GLY A 3 -16.83 9.80 3.42
CA GLY A 3 -16.51 9.18 2.12
C GLY A 3 -17.20 9.86 0.92
N ILE A 4 -18.47 10.24 1.08
CA ILE A 4 -19.22 10.96 0.05
C ILE A 4 -18.62 12.36 -0.17
N ALA A 5 -18.26 13.05 0.92
CA ALA A 5 -17.60 14.36 0.84
C ALA A 5 -16.25 14.27 0.10
N ALA A 6 -15.45 13.24 0.38
CA ALA A 6 -14.21 12.99 -0.33
C ALA A 6 -14.44 12.73 -1.84
N VAL A 7 -15.45 11.93 -2.20
CA VAL A 7 -15.81 11.70 -3.61
C VAL A 7 -16.23 12.99 -4.31
N VAL A 8 -17.09 13.80 -3.70
CA VAL A 8 -17.52 15.08 -4.26
C VAL A 8 -16.34 16.03 -4.44
N PHE A 9 -15.45 16.10 -3.44
CA PHE A 9 -14.23 16.91 -3.52
C PHE A 9 -13.28 16.43 -4.62
N SER A 10 -13.03 15.12 -4.72
CA SER A 10 -12.20 14.53 -5.78
C SER A 10 -12.79 14.77 -7.18
N LEU A 11 -14.10 14.64 -7.36
CA LEU A 11 -14.78 14.95 -8.62
C LEU A 11 -14.66 16.44 -8.98
N TRP A 12 -14.86 17.31 -7.99
CA TRP A 12 -14.69 18.75 -8.18
C TRP A 12 -13.27 19.11 -8.62
N LEU A 13 -12.25 18.52 -7.98
CA LEU A 13 -10.84 18.73 -8.32
C LEU A 13 -10.53 18.18 -9.72
N LEU A 14 -10.97 16.96 -10.03
CA LEU A 14 -10.76 16.34 -11.33
C LEU A 14 -11.40 17.16 -12.47
N ILE A 15 -12.62 17.66 -12.28
CA ILE A 15 -13.29 18.53 -13.26
C ILE A 15 -12.52 19.84 -13.42
N HIS A 16 -11.97 20.40 -12.34
CA HIS A 16 -11.18 21.62 -12.41
C HIS A 16 -9.91 21.43 -13.25
N GLU A 17 -9.16 20.35 -13.00
CA GLU A 17 -7.92 20.01 -13.72
C GLU A 17 -8.18 19.62 -15.19
N LEU A 18 -9.28 18.91 -15.47
CA LEU A 18 -9.60 18.42 -16.82
C LEU A 18 -10.32 19.44 -17.71
N ARG A 19 -10.68 20.63 -17.21
CA ARG A 19 -11.46 21.64 -17.97
C ARG A 19 -10.84 22.07 -19.29
N GLY A 20 -9.52 21.89 -19.46
CA GLY A 20 -8.79 22.21 -20.69
C GLY A 20 -8.45 21.01 -21.58
N ILE A 21 -8.89 19.79 -21.24
CA ILE A 21 -8.53 18.56 -21.95
C ILE A 21 -9.77 18.01 -22.66
N SER A 22 -9.72 17.91 -23.99
CA SER A 22 -10.78 17.29 -24.78
C SER A 22 -10.70 15.76 -24.74
N LEU A 23 -11.79 15.07 -25.09
CA LEU A 23 -11.77 13.61 -25.22
C LEU A 23 -10.81 13.14 -26.32
N ASP A 24 -10.65 13.95 -27.37
CA ASP A 24 -9.70 13.68 -28.46
C ASP A 24 -8.26 13.74 -27.96
N ASP A 25 -7.93 14.68 -27.07
CA ASP A 25 -6.60 14.77 -26.43
C ASP A 25 -6.30 13.54 -25.57
N VAL A 26 -7.30 13.03 -24.82
CA VAL A 26 -7.17 11.80 -24.03
C VAL A 26 -6.92 10.60 -24.95
N TRP A 27 -7.69 10.47 -26.02
CA TRP A 27 -7.54 9.38 -26.97
C TRP A 27 -6.19 9.43 -27.69
N ALA A 28 -5.77 10.61 -28.14
CA ALA A 28 -4.45 10.83 -28.72
C ALA A 28 -3.33 10.45 -27.73
N GLY A 29 -3.49 10.79 -26.45
CA GLY A 29 -2.58 10.39 -25.39
C GLY A 29 -2.46 8.86 -25.23
N ILE A 30 -3.58 8.14 -25.24
CA ILE A 30 -3.60 6.67 -25.13
C ILE A 30 -2.89 6.03 -26.33
N VAL A 31 -3.19 6.48 -27.55
CA VAL A 31 -2.58 5.94 -28.79
C VAL A 31 -1.10 6.29 -28.88
N ALA A 32 -0.67 7.41 -28.29
CA ALA A 32 0.74 7.80 -28.23
C ALA A 32 1.59 6.90 -27.30
N ILE A 33 0.97 6.12 -26.40
CA ILE A 33 1.70 5.21 -25.52
C ILE A 33 2.24 4.03 -26.34
N PRO A 34 3.57 3.87 -26.47
CA PRO A 34 4.14 2.79 -27.26
C PRO A 34 3.89 1.44 -26.58
N ALA A 35 3.85 0.35 -27.34
CA ALA A 35 3.62 -1.01 -26.83
C ALA A 35 4.56 -1.39 -25.66
N ARG A 36 5.82 -0.91 -25.68
CA ARG A 36 6.77 -1.09 -24.58
C ARG A 36 6.24 -0.56 -23.24
N GLY A 37 5.52 0.57 -23.26
CA GLY A 37 4.93 1.18 -22.06
C GLY A 37 3.84 0.31 -21.46
N TRP A 38 2.97 -0.25 -22.31
CA TRP A 38 1.93 -1.21 -21.90
C TRP A 38 2.53 -2.50 -21.29
N ILE A 39 3.57 -3.05 -21.91
CA ILE A 39 4.26 -4.24 -21.40
C ILE A 39 4.88 -3.95 -20.03
N LEU A 40 5.59 -2.84 -19.88
CA LEU A 40 6.21 -2.45 -18.60
C LEU A 40 5.15 -2.18 -17.51
N ALA A 41 4.02 -1.56 -17.85
CA ALA A 41 2.92 -1.36 -16.93
C ALA A 41 2.29 -2.69 -16.47
N ALA A 42 2.10 -3.64 -17.40
CA ALA A 42 1.60 -4.97 -17.09
C ALA A 42 2.57 -5.74 -16.18
N LEU A 43 3.87 -5.75 -16.51
CA LEU A 43 4.89 -6.40 -15.70
C LEU A 43 5.01 -5.76 -14.30
N SER A 44 4.98 -4.43 -14.22
CA SER A 44 4.99 -3.71 -12.93
C SER A 44 3.78 -4.07 -12.09
N SER A 45 2.60 -4.21 -12.73
CA SER A 45 1.38 -4.66 -12.04
C SER A 45 1.53 -6.09 -11.49
N VAL A 46 2.10 -7.02 -12.28
CA VAL A 46 2.38 -8.39 -11.81
C VAL A 46 3.32 -8.38 -10.62
N ILE A 47 4.41 -7.60 -10.67
CA ILE A 47 5.37 -7.46 -9.57
C ILE A 47 4.70 -6.87 -8.32
N ALA A 48 3.84 -5.87 -8.48
CA ALA A 48 3.10 -5.27 -7.38
C ALA A 48 2.18 -6.30 -6.70
N TYR A 49 1.39 -7.06 -7.46
CA TYR A 49 0.53 -8.11 -6.92
C TYR A 49 1.31 -9.29 -6.33
N ALA A 50 2.46 -9.63 -6.90
CA ALA A 50 3.36 -10.65 -6.34
C ALA A 50 3.93 -10.20 -4.99
N SER A 51 4.31 -8.93 -4.86
CA SER A 51 4.79 -8.32 -3.62
C SER A 51 3.69 -8.32 -2.55
N LEU A 52 2.46 -7.96 -2.94
CA LEU A 52 1.28 -8.01 -2.08
C LEU A 52 0.93 -9.43 -1.62
N ALA A 53 1.06 -10.44 -2.50
CA ALA A 53 0.94 -11.83 -2.10
C ALA A 53 2.05 -12.25 -1.13
N GLY A 54 3.28 -11.74 -1.33
CA GLY A 54 4.39 -11.90 -0.41
C GLY A 54 4.08 -11.45 1.02
N TYR A 55 3.28 -10.38 1.19
CA TYR A 55 2.86 -9.92 2.52
C TYR A 55 2.03 -10.98 3.26
N ASP A 56 1.05 -11.59 2.59
CA ASP A 56 0.24 -12.65 3.20
C ASP A 56 1.11 -13.89 3.53
N HIS A 57 2.07 -14.24 2.68
CA HIS A 57 3.03 -15.34 2.96
C HIS A 57 3.84 -15.06 4.23
N ILE A 58 4.42 -13.85 4.35
CA ILE A 58 5.19 -13.44 5.54
C ILE A 58 4.30 -13.44 6.78
N ALA A 59 3.08 -12.93 6.67
CA ALA A 59 2.13 -12.92 7.77
C ALA A 59 1.75 -14.34 8.23
N LEU A 60 1.51 -15.27 7.31
CA LEU A 60 1.22 -16.66 7.64
C LEU A 60 2.41 -17.39 8.28
N LEU A 61 3.64 -17.07 7.83
CA LEU A 61 4.86 -17.55 8.47
C LEU A 61 4.95 -17.05 9.93
N HIS A 62 4.66 -15.76 10.16
CA HIS A 62 4.63 -15.18 11.50
C HIS A 62 3.57 -15.80 12.42
N ILE A 63 2.38 -16.09 11.88
CA ILE A 63 1.30 -16.75 12.63
C ILE A 63 1.59 -18.26 12.85
N GLY A 64 2.52 -18.84 12.09
CA GLY A 64 2.86 -20.26 12.16
C GLY A 64 1.84 -21.18 11.48
N LYS A 65 1.03 -20.65 10.55
CA LYS A 65 0.00 -21.43 9.84
C LYS A 65 0.51 -21.86 8.46
N LYS A 66 0.45 -23.16 8.19
CA LYS A 66 0.84 -23.73 6.89
C LYS A 66 -0.36 -23.77 5.96
N VAL A 67 -0.33 -22.95 4.92
CA VAL A 67 -1.31 -22.93 3.83
C VAL A 67 -0.58 -23.14 2.51
N SER A 68 -1.16 -23.89 1.58
CA SER A 68 -0.55 -24.16 0.28
C SER A 68 -0.18 -22.86 -0.44
N TRP A 69 1.05 -22.76 -0.94
CA TRP A 69 1.60 -21.52 -1.51
C TRP A 69 0.73 -20.93 -2.62
N LEU A 70 0.25 -21.76 -3.55
CA LEU A 70 -0.63 -21.34 -4.64
C LEU A 70 -1.95 -20.73 -4.13
N PHE A 71 -2.56 -21.35 -3.10
CA PHE A 71 -3.80 -20.81 -2.53
C PHE A 71 -3.58 -19.43 -1.94
N VAL A 72 -2.50 -19.23 -1.18
CA VAL A 72 -2.16 -17.91 -0.61
C VAL A 72 -2.01 -16.90 -1.74
N THR A 73 -1.20 -17.20 -2.75
CA THR A 73 -0.95 -16.28 -3.87
C THR A 73 -2.23 -15.88 -4.60
N PHE A 74 -3.09 -16.84 -4.98
CA PHE A 74 -4.36 -16.53 -5.66
C PHE A 74 -5.38 -15.85 -4.72
N CYS A 75 -5.44 -16.26 -3.46
CA CYS A 75 -6.31 -15.65 -2.45
C CYS A 75 -5.92 -14.18 -2.23
N SER A 76 -4.63 -13.90 -2.03
CA SER A 76 -4.13 -12.54 -1.86
C SER A 76 -4.36 -11.69 -3.09
N PHE A 77 -4.04 -12.21 -4.29
CA PHE A 77 -4.32 -11.52 -5.55
C PHE A 77 -5.79 -11.10 -5.64
N THR A 78 -6.69 -12.06 -5.47
CA THR A 78 -8.15 -11.82 -5.55
C THR A 78 -8.61 -10.85 -4.47
N THR A 79 -8.08 -10.98 -3.25
CA THR A 79 -8.39 -10.11 -2.13
C THR A 79 -8.00 -8.67 -2.43
N TYR A 80 -6.77 -8.41 -2.87
CA TYR A 80 -6.29 -7.06 -3.17
C TYR A 80 -6.96 -6.47 -4.40
N ALA A 81 -7.19 -7.27 -5.44
CA ALA A 81 -7.90 -6.83 -6.63
C ALA A 81 -9.31 -6.35 -6.29
N LEU A 82 -10.05 -7.10 -5.47
CA LEU A 82 -11.41 -6.72 -5.06
C LEU A 82 -11.39 -5.57 -4.04
N SER A 83 -10.53 -5.62 -3.03
CA SER A 83 -10.54 -4.63 -1.95
C SER A 83 -10.15 -3.24 -2.43
N HIS A 84 -9.19 -3.13 -3.36
CA HIS A 84 -8.78 -1.86 -3.95
C HIS A 84 -9.85 -1.22 -4.83
N ASN A 85 -10.77 -2.00 -5.39
CA ASN A 85 -11.85 -1.48 -6.25
C ASN A 85 -13.16 -1.22 -5.49
N ILE A 86 -13.47 -2.02 -4.46
CA ILE A 86 -14.69 -1.84 -3.64
C ILE A 86 -14.55 -0.63 -2.69
N GLY A 87 -13.32 -0.32 -2.27
CA GLY A 87 -13.05 0.68 -1.24
C GLY A 87 -13.10 0.09 0.17
N GLY A 88 -12.72 0.92 1.16
CA GLY A 88 -12.54 0.45 2.54
C GLY A 88 -11.58 -0.74 2.60
N SER A 89 -10.49 -0.72 1.82
CA SER A 89 -9.71 -1.88 1.41
C SER A 89 -9.23 -2.78 2.56
N VAL A 90 -8.98 -2.20 3.73
CA VAL A 90 -8.63 -2.96 4.94
C VAL A 90 -9.79 -3.82 5.43
N ILE A 91 -11.01 -3.28 5.46
CA ILE A 91 -12.22 -3.96 5.93
C ILE A 91 -12.69 -4.98 4.89
N SER A 92 -12.86 -4.56 3.63
CA SER A 92 -13.29 -5.45 2.55
C SER A 92 -12.29 -6.59 2.34
N GLY A 93 -11.00 -6.26 2.37
CA GLY A 93 -9.92 -7.25 2.34
C GLY A 93 -9.92 -8.20 3.54
N ALA A 94 -10.19 -7.72 4.75
CA ALA A 94 -10.28 -8.56 5.94
C ALA A 94 -11.42 -9.58 5.85
N VAL A 95 -12.60 -9.18 5.35
CA VAL A 95 -13.76 -10.07 5.18
C VAL A 95 -13.46 -11.17 4.17
N ILE A 96 -12.84 -10.82 3.03
CA ILE A 96 -12.46 -11.80 2.00
C ILE A 96 -11.46 -12.81 2.57
N ARG A 97 -10.42 -12.34 3.26
CA ARG A 97 -9.43 -13.20 3.94
C ARG A 97 -10.07 -14.07 5.01
N TYR A 98 -10.99 -13.52 5.80
CA TYR A 98 -11.70 -14.28 6.83
C TYR A 98 -12.46 -15.46 6.22
N ARG A 99 -13.19 -15.23 5.13
CA ARG A 99 -13.91 -16.29 4.43
C ARG A 99 -12.96 -17.29 3.78
N ALA A 100 -11.95 -16.81 3.04
CA ALA A 100 -11.05 -17.68 2.29
C ALA A 100 -10.15 -18.50 3.21
N TYR A 101 -9.40 -17.86 4.10
CA TYR A 101 -8.51 -18.56 5.02
C TYR A 101 -9.24 -19.34 6.11
N GLY A 102 -10.49 -18.99 6.44
CA GLY A 102 -11.35 -19.79 7.29
C GLY A 102 -11.56 -21.21 6.74
N THR A 103 -11.66 -21.37 5.41
CA THR A 103 -11.72 -22.70 4.76
C THR A 103 -10.43 -23.52 4.95
N ARG A 104 -9.33 -22.88 5.34
CA ARG A 104 -8.02 -23.47 5.62
C ARG A 104 -7.71 -23.53 7.13
N GLY A 105 -8.71 -23.35 7.98
CA GLY A 105 -8.58 -23.49 9.44
C GLY A 105 -7.95 -22.30 10.17
N LEU A 106 -7.90 -21.12 9.54
CA LEU A 106 -7.55 -19.89 10.25
C LEU A 106 -8.76 -19.38 11.05
N THR A 107 -8.49 -18.99 12.29
CA THR A 107 -9.48 -18.35 13.16
C THR A 107 -9.65 -16.87 12.78
N GLY A 108 -10.70 -16.21 13.30
CA GLY A 108 -10.85 -14.77 13.15
C GLY A 108 -9.69 -13.97 13.74
N GLN A 109 -9.09 -14.47 14.83
CA GLN A 109 -7.91 -13.85 15.44
C GLN A 109 -6.68 -13.99 14.53
N ASP A 110 -6.45 -15.16 13.94
CA ASP A 110 -5.36 -15.37 12.98
C ASP A 110 -5.47 -14.39 11.80
N VAL A 111 -6.68 -14.22 11.26
CA VAL A 111 -6.93 -13.29 10.15
C VAL A 111 -6.74 -11.84 10.58
N GLY A 112 -7.14 -11.47 11.80
CA GLY A 112 -6.90 -10.14 12.35
C GLY A 112 -5.41 -9.81 12.43
N VAL A 113 -4.59 -10.73 12.93
CA VAL A 113 -3.13 -10.59 12.97
C VAL A 113 -2.55 -10.51 11.55
N LEU A 114 -3.02 -11.36 10.63
CA LEU A 114 -2.59 -11.36 9.23
C LEU A 114 -2.82 -9.98 8.58
N VAL A 115 -4.04 -9.44 8.72
CA VAL A 115 -4.42 -8.14 8.17
C VAL A 115 -3.59 -7.02 8.79
N ALA A 116 -3.36 -7.07 10.11
CA ALA A 116 -2.55 -6.08 10.81
C ALA A 116 -1.10 -6.07 10.30
N ILE A 117 -0.47 -7.24 10.15
CA ILE A 117 0.89 -7.37 9.61
C ILE A 117 0.94 -6.78 8.19
N CYS A 118 0.04 -7.22 7.31
CA CYS A 118 0.01 -6.74 5.93
C CYS A 118 -0.18 -5.22 5.84
N TRP A 119 -1.05 -4.65 6.68
CA TRP A 119 -1.29 -3.21 6.71
C TRP A 119 -0.07 -2.44 7.23
N ILE A 120 0.57 -2.91 8.31
CA ILE A 120 1.80 -2.29 8.85
C ILE A 120 2.92 -2.35 7.81
N THR A 121 3.12 -3.50 7.16
CA THR A 121 4.14 -3.65 6.10
C THR A 121 3.85 -2.72 4.92
N PHE A 122 2.59 -2.57 4.50
CA PHE A 122 2.21 -1.65 3.43
C PHE A 122 2.47 -0.18 3.81
N VAL A 123 2.09 0.22 5.02
CA VAL A 123 2.32 1.60 5.52
C VAL A 123 3.81 1.89 5.61
N LEU A 124 4.61 0.99 6.18
CA LEU A 124 6.06 1.15 6.27
C LEU A 124 6.70 1.22 4.88
N SER A 125 6.28 0.38 3.95
CA SER A 125 6.78 0.41 2.56
C SER A 125 6.43 1.73 1.87
N SER A 126 5.22 2.26 2.11
CA SER A 126 4.77 3.54 1.57
C SER A 126 5.56 4.71 2.15
N ILE A 127 5.82 4.71 3.46
CA ILE A 127 6.66 5.71 4.15
C ILE A 127 8.09 5.62 3.65
N PHE A 128 8.63 4.42 3.48
CA PHE A 128 9.98 4.20 2.97
C PHE A 128 10.15 4.77 1.56
N LEU A 129 9.28 4.37 0.62
CA LEU A 129 9.34 4.85 -0.76
C LEU A 129 9.07 6.35 -0.86
N GLY A 130 8.08 6.87 -0.13
CA GLY A 130 7.80 8.30 -0.07
C GLY A 130 9.00 9.09 0.47
N GLY A 131 9.62 8.60 1.54
CA GLY A 131 10.82 9.21 2.11
C GLY A 131 12.00 9.19 1.16
N LEU A 132 12.21 8.08 0.44
CA LEU A 132 13.26 7.95 -0.57
C LEU A 132 13.06 8.96 -1.72
N VAL A 133 11.83 9.06 -2.25
CA VAL A 133 11.50 10.02 -3.31
C VAL A 133 11.73 11.46 -2.83
N LEU A 134 11.32 11.83 -1.62
CA LEU A 134 11.51 13.19 -1.12
C LEU A 134 12.99 13.56 -0.85
N VAL A 135 13.84 12.57 -0.59
CA VAL A 135 15.29 12.79 -0.44
C VAL A 135 15.99 12.86 -1.79
N LEU A 136 15.63 11.98 -2.73
CA LEU A 136 16.29 11.89 -4.04
C LEU A 136 15.76 12.92 -5.06
N GLU A 137 14.46 13.20 -5.03
CA GLU A 137 13.76 14.13 -5.93
C GLU A 137 12.88 15.10 -5.14
N PRO A 138 13.46 15.98 -4.29
CA PRO A 138 12.69 16.91 -3.47
C PRO A 138 11.86 17.92 -4.28
N GLU A 139 12.25 18.17 -5.54
CA GLU A 139 11.59 19.07 -6.47
C GLU A 139 10.15 18.64 -6.83
N VAL A 140 9.79 17.38 -6.58
CA VAL A 140 8.42 16.86 -6.82
C VAL A 140 7.36 17.65 -6.05
N ILE A 141 7.70 18.19 -4.87
CA ILE A 141 6.79 18.99 -4.04
C ILE A 141 6.53 20.38 -4.63
N ASP A 142 7.48 20.93 -5.38
CA ASP A 142 7.35 22.27 -5.96
C ASP A 142 6.23 22.31 -7.01
N ARG A 143 5.93 21.18 -7.67
CA ARG A 143 4.81 21.03 -8.61
C ARG A 143 3.44 21.29 -7.98
N PHE A 144 3.31 21.11 -6.67
CA PHE A 144 2.04 21.28 -5.95
C PHE A 144 1.92 22.63 -5.26
N SER A 145 3.04 23.24 -4.88
CA SER A 145 3.05 24.47 -4.07
C SER A 145 3.43 25.72 -4.85
N GLY A 146 4.04 25.58 -6.04
CA GLY A 146 4.51 26.71 -6.86
C GLY A 146 5.67 27.49 -6.23
N VAL A 147 6.21 27.04 -5.10
CA VAL A 147 7.29 27.68 -4.34
C VAL A 147 8.35 26.64 -4.00
N PRO A 148 9.66 26.98 -4.06
CA PRO A 148 10.75 26.05 -3.74
C PRO A 148 10.73 25.59 -2.28
N HIS A 149 10.41 24.31 -2.03
CA HIS A 149 10.37 23.72 -0.68
C HIS A 149 11.39 22.60 -0.44
N HIS A 150 12.42 22.51 -1.29
CA HIS A 150 13.43 21.44 -1.31
C HIS A 150 13.93 21.00 0.08
N ARG A 151 14.37 21.96 0.91
CA ARG A 151 14.92 21.65 2.25
C ARG A 151 13.88 21.01 3.17
N ALA A 152 12.65 21.50 3.14
CA ALA A 152 11.56 20.94 3.94
C ALA A 152 11.16 19.55 3.42
N ALA A 153 11.10 19.37 2.10
CA ALA A 153 10.83 18.08 1.46
C ALA A 153 11.89 17.04 1.84
N SER A 154 13.18 17.33 1.67
CA SER A 154 14.25 16.42 2.04
C SER A 154 14.32 16.15 3.54
N ALA A 155 14.03 17.14 4.39
CA ALA A 155 13.98 16.94 5.84
C ALA A 155 12.83 16.01 6.25
N ALA A 156 11.64 16.18 5.65
CA ALA A 156 10.50 15.29 5.85
C ALA A 156 10.83 13.88 5.35
N GLY A 157 11.45 13.75 4.18
CA GLY A 157 11.89 12.47 3.63
C GLY A 157 12.89 11.76 4.53
N LEU A 158 13.88 12.49 5.06
CA LEU A 158 14.85 11.95 6.02
C LEU A 158 14.17 11.50 7.33
N ALA A 159 13.23 12.28 7.85
CA ALA A 159 12.46 11.90 9.04
C ALA A 159 11.65 10.62 8.81
N MET A 160 11.03 10.46 7.63
CA MET A 160 10.33 9.24 7.22
C MET A 160 11.28 8.03 7.16
N LEU A 161 12.47 8.20 6.58
CA LEU A 161 13.48 7.13 6.51
C LEU A 161 14.04 6.77 7.89
N ILE A 162 14.26 7.75 8.76
CA ILE A 162 14.68 7.52 10.16
C ILE A 162 13.60 6.72 10.90
N LEU A 163 12.31 7.04 10.72
CA LEU A 163 11.22 6.29 11.32
C LEU A 163 11.21 4.82 10.89
N VAL A 164 11.37 4.56 9.59
CA VAL A 164 11.46 3.20 9.04
C VAL A 164 12.72 2.49 9.57
N GLY A 165 13.87 3.17 9.57
CA GLY A 165 15.12 2.64 10.08
C GLY A 165 15.04 2.28 11.57
N ALA A 166 14.40 3.12 12.38
CA ALA A 166 14.17 2.87 13.80
C ALA A 166 13.27 1.65 14.02
N TYR A 167 12.22 1.47 13.21
CA TYR A 167 11.37 0.29 13.25
C TYR A 167 12.16 -0.99 12.92
N ILE A 168 12.92 -0.98 11.82
CA ILE A 168 13.74 -2.14 11.41
C ILE A 168 14.78 -2.46 12.48
N PHE A 169 15.49 -1.44 12.98
CA PHE A 169 16.50 -1.59 14.02
C PHE A 169 15.91 -2.13 15.33
N GLY A 170 14.74 -1.64 15.74
CA GLY A 170 14.01 -2.16 16.89
C GLY A 170 13.55 -3.61 16.72
N SER A 171 13.13 -3.98 15.50
CA SER A 171 12.80 -5.37 15.14
C SER A 171 14.01 -6.29 15.23
N TRP A 172 15.16 -5.85 14.70
CA TRP A 172 16.41 -6.60 14.70
C TRP A 172 16.97 -6.83 16.12
N LEU A 173 16.77 -5.87 17.02
CA LEU A 173 17.15 -6.01 18.43
C LEU A 173 16.21 -6.91 19.25
N HIS A 174 15.20 -7.52 18.61
CA HIS A 174 14.16 -8.32 19.28
C HIS A 174 13.54 -7.60 20.48
N LEU A 175 13.29 -6.30 20.35
CA LEU A 175 12.70 -5.52 21.42
C LEU A 175 11.34 -6.12 21.83
N LYS A 176 11.03 -6.05 23.13
CA LYS A 176 9.75 -6.51 23.65
C LYS A 176 8.60 -5.80 22.89
N PRO A 177 7.51 -6.51 22.53
CA PRO A 177 6.38 -5.92 21.83
C PRO A 177 5.92 -4.63 22.51
N LEU A 178 5.86 -3.54 21.74
CA LEU A 178 5.46 -2.25 22.28
C LEU A 178 3.96 -2.29 22.56
N ARG A 179 3.58 -2.18 23.83
CA ARG A 179 2.18 -2.06 24.26
C ARG A 179 1.75 -0.60 24.17
N ILE A 180 0.96 -0.25 23.15
CA ILE A 180 0.29 1.04 23.06
C ILE A 180 -1.18 0.81 23.39
N GLY A 181 -1.56 1.01 24.66
CA GLY A 181 -2.90 0.73 25.15
C GLY A 181 -3.27 -0.76 25.02
N GLY A 182 -4.39 -1.07 24.37
CA GLY A 182 -4.82 -2.45 24.05
C GLY A 182 -4.12 -3.06 22.83
N PHE A 183 -3.34 -2.28 22.08
CA PHE A 183 -2.66 -2.72 20.86
C PHE A 183 -1.23 -3.17 21.19
N GLN A 184 -0.87 -4.38 20.75
CA GLN A 184 0.49 -4.90 20.86
C GLN A 184 1.15 -4.89 19.48
N LEU A 185 2.10 -3.97 19.29
CA LEU A 185 2.95 -3.97 18.11
C LEU A 185 3.95 -5.10 18.24
N HIS A 186 3.70 -6.20 17.54
CA HIS A 186 4.63 -7.31 17.42
C HIS A 186 5.65 -6.98 16.34
N TYR A 187 6.92 -7.04 16.70
CA TYR A 187 8.01 -6.99 15.75
C TYR A 187 8.08 -8.35 15.03
N PRO A 188 8.19 -8.39 13.69
CA PRO A 188 8.50 -9.63 12.99
C PRO A 188 9.88 -10.11 13.45
N ALA A 189 9.93 -11.35 13.97
CA ALA A 189 11.16 -12.03 14.38
C ALA A 189 11.85 -12.69 13.18
#